data_AF-A0A4Z1D8J2-F1
#
_entry.id   AF-A0A4Z1D8J2-F1
#
_cell.length_a   1.000
_cell.length_b   1.000
_cell.length_c   1.000
_cell.angle_alpha   90.00
_cell.angle_beta   90.00
_cell.angle_gamma   90.00
#
_symmetry.space_group_name_H-M   'P 1'
#
loop_
_entity.id
_entity.type
_entity.pdbx_description
1 polymer ?
#
loop_
_entity_poly.entity_id
_entity_poly.type
_entity_poly.pdbx_seq_one_letter_code
_entity_poly.pdbx_strand_id
1 'polypeptide(L)'
;MSSGISSDTVKHLEFLQAVITRLNQTAFLIKGWAMTLTAGVIGLAASQGDLRICGAGLVPVSSFWLLDSYFLRQERMYRRLYDAARRPDGSVENFSMDATPYKTQVPFRGAAFSPLLLLFYATSVVTLLALTILAFTL
;
A
#
# COMPACT_ATOMS: atom_id res chain seq x y z
N MET A 1 -17.66 -27.07 28.55
CA MET A 1 -18.52 -26.20 27.73
C MET A 1 -17.62 -25.63 26.64
N SER A 2 -17.80 -26.01 25.38
CA SER A 2 -17.06 -25.36 24.30
C SER A 2 -17.49 -23.90 24.29
N SER A 3 -16.56 -22.99 24.58
CA SER A 3 -16.77 -21.56 24.39
C SER A 3 -16.88 -21.33 22.89
N GLY A 4 -18.07 -21.55 22.33
CA GLY A 4 -18.40 -21.14 20.98
C GLY A 4 -18.10 -19.66 20.87
N ILE A 5 -17.39 -19.27 19.81
CA ILE A 5 -17.09 -17.87 19.53
C ILE A 5 -18.40 -17.09 19.57
N SER A 6 -18.45 -16.01 20.35
CA SER A 6 -19.68 -15.22 20.50
C SER A 6 -20.07 -14.57 19.16
N SER A 7 -21.37 -14.39 18.93
CA SER A 7 -21.87 -13.71 17.71
C SER A 7 -21.24 -12.32 17.54
N ASP A 8 -21.04 -11.59 18.65
CA ASP A 8 -20.44 -10.26 18.64
C ASP A 8 -18.97 -10.30 18.23
N THR A 9 -18.21 -11.31 18.69
CA THR A 9 -16.83 -11.54 18.25
C THR A 9 -16.77 -11.81 16.76
N VAL A 10 -17.66 -12.66 16.22
CA VAL A 10 -17.73 -12.93 14.77
C VAL A 10 -18.00 -11.63 14.01
N LYS A 11 -18.96 -10.83 14.48
CA LYS A 11 -19.31 -9.55 13.84
C LYS A 11 -18.17 -8.53 13.87
N HIS A 12 -17.45 -8.44 14.98
CA HIS A 12 -16.29 -7.57 15.10
C HIS A 12 -15.18 -7.97 14.12
N LEU A 13 -14.89 -9.28 14.00
CA LEU A 13 -13.94 -9.80 13.03
C LEU A 13 -14.37 -9.51 11.58
N GLU A 14 -15.66 -9.60 11.26
CA GLU A 14 -16.18 -9.22 9.93
C GLU A 14 -15.91 -7.74 9.62
N PHE A 15 -16.14 -6.84 10.58
CA PHE A 15 -15.88 -5.42 10.37
C PHE A 15 -14.39 -5.12 10.20
N LEU A 16 -13.52 -5.75 10.99
CA LEU A 16 -12.07 -5.63 10.81
C LEU A 16 -11.64 -6.15 9.43
N GLN A 17 -12.19 -7.29 9.00
CA GLN A 17 -11.93 -7.85 7.68
C GLN A 17 -12.40 -6.92 6.54
N ALA A 18 -13.54 -6.25 6.70
CA ALA A 18 -14.02 -5.25 5.75
C ALA A 18 -13.06 -4.06 5.62
N VAL A 19 -12.50 -3.59 6.73
CA VAL A 19 -11.47 -2.52 6.72
C VAL A 19 -10.19 -2.98 6.03
N ILE A 20 -9.69 -4.19 6.36
CA ILE A 20 -8.50 -4.77 5.72
C ILE A 20 -8.72 -4.88 4.20
N THR A 21 -9.88 -5.36 3.77
CA THR A 21 -10.24 -5.50 2.35
C THR A 21 -10.25 -4.14 1.65
N ARG A 22 -10.86 -3.11 2.26
CA ARG A 22 -10.87 -1.75 1.72
C ARG A 22 -9.47 -1.16 1.59
N LEU A 23 -8.59 -1.38 2.57
CA LEU A 23 -7.20 -0.92 2.52
C LEU A 23 -6.42 -1.60 1.39
N ASN A 24 -6.61 -2.90 1.21
CA ASN A 24 -5.99 -3.65 0.11
C ASN A 24 -6.45 -3.15 -1.27
N GLN A 25 -7.75 -2.94 -1.44
CA GLN A 25 -8.33 -2.38 -2.66
C GLN A 25 -7.81 -0.95 -2.94
N THR A 26 -7.70 -0.11 -1.91
CA THR A 26 -7.18 1.25 -2.04
C THR A 26 -5.70 1.24 -2.47
N ALA A 27 -4.89 0.35 -1.89
CA ALA A 27 -3.50 0.17 -2.28
C ALA A 27 -3.36 -0.31 -3.75
N PHE A 28 -4.24 -1.21 -4.19
CA PHE A 28 -4.27 -1.65 -5.59
C PHE A 28 -4.63 -0.51 -6.55
N LEU A 29 -5.62 0.32 -6.21
CA LEU A 29 -5.98 1.50 -7.01
C LEU A 29 -4.83 2.50 -7.12
N ILE A 30 -4.11 2.73 -6.02
CA ILE A 30 -2.93 3.60 -6.00
C ILE A 30 -1.85 3.13 -6.98
N LYS A 31 -1.59 1.82 -7.03
CA LYS A 31 -0.66 1.24 -8.01
C LYS A 31 -1.12 1.43 -9.45
N GLY A 32 -2.42 1.31 -9.70
CA GLY A 32 -3.01 1.60 -11.01
C GLY A 32 -2.77 3.05 -11.44
N TRP A 33 -3.10 4.00 -10.56
CA TRP A 33 -2.88 5.44 -10.82
C TRP A 33 -1.39 5.78 -10.99
N ALA A 34 -0.50 5.13 -10.23
CA ALA A 34 0.93 5.28 -10.41
C ALA A 34 1.37 4.88 -11.82
N MET A 35 0.88 3.75 -12.34
CA MET A 35 1.18 3.33 -13.72
C MET A 35 0.62 4.30 -14.77
N THR A 36 -0.63 4.74 -14.62
CA THR A 36 -1.26 5.67 -15.56
C THR A 36 -0.51 7.00 -15.64
N LEU A 37 -0.14 7.58 -14.49
CA LEU A 37 0.60 8.84 -14.45
C LEU A 37 2.03 8.67 -14.97
N THR A 38 2.69 7.54 -14.67
CA THR A 38 4.01 7.23 -15.20
C THR A 38 3.97 7.15 -16.73
N ALA A 39 2.99 6.44 -17.30
CA ALA A 39 2.80 6.36 -18.75
C ALA A 39 2.51 7.73 -19.38
N GLY A 40 1.68 8.56 -18.73
CA GLY A 40 1.39 9.93 -19.18
C GLY A 40 2.62 10.83 -19.22
N VAL A 41 3.46 10.80 -18.17
CA VAL A 41 4.72 11.56 -18.14
C VAL A 41 5.69 11.09 -19.22
N ILE A 42 5.80 9.78 -19.45
CA ILE A 42 6.65 9.23 -20.50
C ILE A 42 6.17 9.66 -21.88
N GLY A 43 4.86 9.56 -22.15
CA GLY A 43 4.28 9.99 -23.43
C GLY A 43 4.51 11.48 -23.70
N LEU A 44 4.37 12.31 -22.65
CA LEU A 44 4.63 13.75 -22.74
C LEU A 44 6.12 14.05 -22.97
N ALA A 45 7.03 13.37 -22.25
CA ALA A 45 8.47 13.53 -22.44
C ALA A 45 8.93 13.13 -23.85
N ALA A 46 8.42 12.00 -24.37
CA ALA A 46 8.72 11.55 -25.73
C ALA A 46 8.25 12.56 -26.79
N SER A 47 7.11 13.23 -26.56
CA SER A 47 6.60 14.24 -27.50
C SER A 47 7.38 15.56 -27.50
N GLN A 48 7.96 15.96 -26.36
CA GLN A 48 8.64 17.25 -26.21
C GLN A 48 10.16 17.15 -26.34
N GLY A 49 10.74 15.95 -26.28
CA GLY A 49 12.19 15.75 -26.37
C GLY A 49 12.98 16.42 -25.22
N ASP A 50 12.35 16.66 -24.07
CA ASP A 50 12.99 17.29 -22.91
C ASP A 50 13.18 16.28 -21.75
N LEU A 51 14.45 15.94 -21.50
CA LEU A 51 14.86 15.05 -20.40
C LEU A 51 14.46 15.59 -19.01
N ARG A 52 14.23 16.89 -18.86
CA ARG A 52 13.78 17.49 -17.58
C ARG A 52 12.39 16.99 -17.19
N ILE A 53 11.55 16.67 -18.18
CA ILE A 53 10.20 16.14 -17.96
C ILE A 53 10.27 14.70 -17.43
N CYS A 54 11.28 13.92 -17.83
CA CYS A 54 11.55 12.60 -17.27
C CYS A 54 11.88 12.67 -15.77
N GLY A 55 12.66 13.68 -15.36
CA GLY A 55 12.96 13.94 -13.95
C GLY A 55 11.71 14.29 -13.14
N ALA A 56 10.75 14.99 -13.75
CA ALA A 56 9.46 15.29 -13.10
C ALA A 56 8.63 14.01 -12.81
N GLY A 57 8.83 12.92 -13.56
CA GLY A 57 8.19 11.62 -13.33
C GLY A 57 8.61 10.92 -12.05
N LEU A 58 9.78 11.26 -11.47
CA LEU A 58 10.22 10.71 -10.19
C LEU A 58 9.37 11.22 -9.01
N VAL A 59 8.78 12.41 -9.14
CA VAL A 59 7.93 13.01 -8.10
C VAL A 59 6.65 12.20 -7.85
N PRO A 60 5.81 11.89 -8.86
CA PRO A 60 4.63 11.06 -8.66
C PRO A 60 5.01 9.64 -8.24
N VAL A 61 6.05 9.04 -8.82
CA VAL A 61 6.51 7.68 -8.43
C VAL A 61 6.86 7.62 -6.94
N SER A 62 7.63 8.58 -6.45
CA SER A 62 8.01 8.66 -5.03
C SER A 62 6.80 8.92 -4.13
N SER A 63 5.89 9.78 -4.56
CA SER A 63 4.66 10.11 -3.82
C SER A 63 3.75 8.88 -3.69
N PHE A 64 3.57 8.12 -4.78
CA PHE A 64 2.79 6.90 -4.76
C PHE A 64 3.44 5.81 -3.93
N TRP A 65 4.77 5.68 -3.97
CA TRP A 65 5.47 4.73 -3.10
C TRP A 65 5.22 5.03 -1.62
N LEU A 66 5.27 6.30 -1.21
CA LEU A 66 4.97 6.71 0.16
C LEU A 66 3.52 6.41 0.55
N LEU A 67 2.56 6.70 -0.33
CA LEU A 67 1.14 6.42 -0.10
C LEU A 67 0.88 4.91 0.01
N ASP A 68 1.39 4.12 -0.92
CA ASP A 68 1.23 2.66 -0.93
C ASP A 68 1.87 2.02 0.32
N SER A 69 3.02 2.54 0.74
CA SER A 69 3.68 2.16 2.00
C SER A 69 2.82 2.49 3.23
N TYR A 70 2.14 3.63 3.22
CA TYR A 70 1.21 4.03 4.28
C TYR A 70 0.02 3.07 4.37
N PHE A 71 -0.62 2.75 3.24
CA PHE A 71 -1.75 1.81 3.21
C PHE A 71 -1.34 0.40 3.64
N LEU A 72 -0.18 -0.08 3.20
CA LEU A 72 0.36 -1.38 3.63
C LEU A 72 0.63 -1.40 5.15
N ARG A 73 1.15 -0.31 5.70
CA ARG A 73 1.36 -0.20 7.15
C ARG A 73 0.03 -0.27 7.89
N GLN A 74 -0.97 0.47 7.44
CA GLN A 74 -2.29 0.48 8.08
C GLN A 74 -2.94 -0.89 8.00
N GLU A 75 -2.84 -1.57 6.85
CA GLU A 75 -3.33 -2.94 6.68
C GLU A 75 -2.69 -3.89 7.69
N ARG A 76 -1.36 -3.84 7.85
CA ARG A 76 -0.64 -4.66 8.83
C ARG A 76 -1.05 -4.35 10.26
N MET A 77 -1.34 -3.10 10.60
CA MET A 77 -1.86 -2.72 11.93
C MET A 77 -3.26 -3.32 12.17
N TYR A 78 -4.15 -3.26 11.18
CA TYR A 78 -5.47 -3.90 11.30
C TYR A 78 -5.41 -5.42 11.35
N ARG A 79 -4.46 -6.06 10.65
CA ARG A 79 -4.22 -7.51 10.78
C ARG A 79 -3.78 -7.88 12.20
N ARG A 80 -2.95 -7.05 12.86
CA ARG A 80 -2.58 -7.26 14.27
C ARG A 80 -3.76 -7.06 15.22
N LEU A 81 -4.60 -6.06 14.98
CA LEU A 81 -5.84 -5.87 15.73
C LEU A 81 -6.79 -7.06 15.56
N TYR A 82 -6.93 -7.58 14.34
CA TYR A 82 -7.70 -8.81 14.05
C TYR A 82 -7.13 -10.03 14.81
N ASP A 83 -5.81 -10.23 14.76
CA ASP A 83 -5.13 -11.32 15.47
C ASP A 83 -5.27 -11.24 16.99
N ALA A 84 -5.48 -10.05 17.55
CA ALA A 84 -5.74 -9.84 18.96
C ALA A 84 -7.22 -10.01 19.32
N ALA A 85 -8.13 -9.47 18.50
CA ALA A 85 -9.58 -9.56 18.70
C ALA A 85 -10.13 -10.99 18.57
N ARG A 86 -9.47 -11.86 17.78
CA ARG A 86 -9.88 -13.27 17.65
C ARG A 86 -9.56 -14.13 18.88
N ARG A 87 -8.71 -13.65 19.79
CA ARG A 87 -8.25 -14.45 20.93
C ARG A 87 -9.29 -14.43 22.05
N PRO A 88 -9.66 -15.58 22.65
CA PRO A 88 -10.66 -15.64 23.73
C PRO A 88 -10.26 -14.87 24.99
N ASP A 89 -8.96 -14.72 25.22
CA ASP A 89 -8.31 -13.98 26.30
C ASP A 89 -7.87 -12.57 25.88
N GLY A 90 -8.26 -12.13 24.68
CA GLY A 90 -7.86 -10.84 24.13
C GLY A 90 -8.43 -9.68 24.93
N SER A 91 -7.57 -8.73 25.30
CA SER A 91 -7.95 -7.48 26.00
C SER A 91 -8.54 -6.42 25.07
N VAL A 92 -9.04 -6.82 23.89
CA VAL A 92 -9.58 -5.88 22.90
C VAL A 92 -11.04 -5.63 23.23
N GLU A 93 -11.40 -4.37 23.46
CA GLU A 93 -12.79 -3.98 23.67
C GLU A 93 -13.66 -4.37 22.46
N ASN A 94 -14.85 -4.89 22.73
CA ASN A 94 -15.80 -5.29 21.69
C ASN A 94 -16.05 -4.13 20.71
N PHE A 95 -15.95 -4.43 19.42
CA PHE A 95 -16.12 -3.47 18.32
C PHE A 95 -15.11 -2.32 18.27
N SER A 96 -14.02 -2.37 19.05
CA SER A 96 -12.94 -1.39 18.91
C SER A 96 -12.31 -1.45 17.52
N MET A 97 -12.19 -0.28 16.89
CA MET A 97 -11.59 -0.09 15.56
C MET A 97 -10.23 0.62 15.64
N ASP A 98 -9.70 0.79 16.84
CA ASP A 98 -8.44 1.49 17.06
C ASP A 98 -7.25 0.56 16.86
N ALA A 99 -6.57 0.71 15.72
CA ALA A 99 -5.34 -0.01 15.41
C ALA A 99 -4.07 0.70 15.91
N THR A 100 -4.20 1.89 16.53
CA THR A 100 -3.07 2.72 17.02
C THR A 100 -2.15 1.98 17.99
N PRO A 101 -2.62 1.11 18.91
CA PRO A 101 -1.75 0.35 19.81
C PRO A 101 -0.69 -0.51 19.10
N TYR A 102 -0.95 -0.91 17.85
CA TYR A 102 -0.04 -1.75 17.05
C TYR A 102 0.96 -0.94 16.21
N LYS A 103 0.96 0.39 16.32
CA LYS A 103 1.81 1.30 15.50
C LYS A 103 3.31 1.06 15.67
N THR A 104 3.75 0.65 16.87
CA THR A 104 5.15 0.34 17.18
C THR A 104 5.59 -1.02 16.64
N GLN A 105 4.65 -1.98 16.56
CA GLN A 105 4.89 -3.33 16.03
C GLN A 105 4.99 -3.34 14.49
N VAL A 106 4.51 -2.28 13.84
CA VAL A 106 4.52 -2.13 12.39
C VAL A 106 5.28 -0.85 12.00
N PRO A 107 6.62 -0.89 11.94
CA PRO A 107 7.43 0.27 11.58
C PRO A 107 7.17 0.66 10.12
N PHE A 108 7.09 1.96 9.85
CA PHE A 108 6.88 2.49 8.49
C PHE A 108 7.96 2.03 7.51
N ARG A 109 9.22 1.97 7.95
CA ARG A 109 10.34 1.46 7.13
C ARG A 109 10.11 0.01 6.67
N GLY A 110 9.61 -0.86 7.56
CA GLY A 110 9.31 -2.24 7.19
C GLY A 110 8.15 -2.36 6.20
N ALA A 111 7.25 -1.38 6.15
CA ALA A 111 6.23 -1.28 5.11
C ALA A 111 6.84 -0.76 3.81
N ALA A 112 7.58 0.36 3.85
CA ALA A 112 8.15 0.99 2.67
C ALA A 112 9.14 0.11 1.90
N PHE A 113 9.96 -0.66 2.61
CA PHE A 113 10.94 -1.59 2.02
C PHE A 113 10.42 -3.03 1.93
N SER A 114 9.09 -3.21 1.84
CA SER A 114 8.52 -4.53 1.61
C SER A 114 8.97 -5.10 0.24
N PRO A 115 9.39 -6.37 0.14
CA PRO A 115 9.92 -6.94 -1.12
C PRO A 115 9.00 -6.74 -2.33
N LEU A 116 7.69 -6.88 -2.13
CA LEU A 116 6.69 -6.69 -3.20
C LEU A 116 6.55 -5.23 -3.64
N LEU A 117 6.64 -4.28 -2.71
CA LEU A 117 6.63 -2.86 -3.05
C LEU A 117 7.91 -2.50 -3.78
N LEU A 118 9.06 -2.95 -3.28
CA LEU A 118 10.34 -2.71 -3.93
C LEU A 118 10.36 -3.28 -5.35
N LEU A 119 9.87 -4.50 -5.57
CA LEU A 119 9.79 -5.09 -6.91
C LEU A 119 8.91 -4.25 -7.84
N PHE A 120 7.76 -3.78 -7.36
CA PHE A 120 6.82 -2.98 -8.16
C PHE A 120 7.41 -1.61 -8.54
N TYR A 121 7.97 -0.88 -7.57
CA TYR A 121 8.52 0.45 -7.82
C TYR A 121 9.88 0.39 -8.54
N ALA A 122 10.70 -0.65 -8.29
CA ALA A 122 11.93 -0.87 -9.05
C ALA A 122 11.62 -1.16 -10.53
N THR A 123 10.66 -2.03 -10.83
CA THR A 123 10.25 -2.28 -12.23
C THR A 123 9.66 -1.05 -12.89
N SER A 124 8.88 -0.24 -12.15
CA SER A 124 8.37 1.05 -12.65
C SER A 124 9.50 2.03 -13.00
N VAL A 125 10.50 2.17 -12.14
CA VAL A 125 11.67 3.03 -12.38
C VAL A 125 12.52 2.52 -13.54
N VAL A 126 12.79 1.21 -13.60
CA VAL A 126 13.53 0.59 -14.72
C VAL A 126 12.80 0.81 -16.04
N THR A 127 11.47 0.67 -16.06
CA THR A 127 10.66 0.90 -17.26
C THR A 127 10.72 2.36 -17.70
N LEU A 128 10.62 3.30 -16.75
CA LEU A 128 10.79 4.73 -17.01
C LEU A 128 12.18 5.00 -17.61
N LEU A 129 13.26 4.52 -16.99
CA LEU A 129 14.63 4.71 -17.48
C LEU A 129 14.84 4.10 -18.87
N ALA A 130 14.42 2.85 -19.09
CA ALA A 130 14.58 2.17 -20.37
C ALA A 130 13.87 2.91 -21.52
N LEU A 131 12.63 3.36 -21.29
CA LEU A 131 11.87 4.11 -22.30
C LEU A 131 12.45 5.49 -22.55
N THR A 132 12.97 6.16 -21.51
CA THR A 132 13.67 7.44 -21.70
C THR A 132 14.97 7.30 -22.47
N ILE A 133 15.73 6.20 -22.30
CA ILE A 133 16.92 5.98 -23.12
C ILE A 133 16.50 5.76 -24.57
N LEU A 134 15.52 4.88 -24.81
CA LEU A 134 15.05 4.55 -26.15
C LEU A 134 14.50 5.76 -26.92
N ALA A 135 13.71 6.60 -26.26
CA ALA A 135 13.12 7.80 -26.87
C ALA A 135 14.14 8.88 -27.25
N PHE A 136 15.34 8.87 -26.67
CA PHE A 136 16.39 9.87 -26.94
C PHE A 136 17.54 9.33 -27.79
N THR A 137 17.57 8.02 -28.05
CA THR A 137 18.53 7.38 -28.98
C THR A 137 18.00 7.21 -30.39
N LEU A 138 16.68 7.30 -30.60
CA LEU A 138 15.98 7.21 -31.88
C LEU A 138 15.57 8.60 -32.36
#